data_AF-A0A412WPX2-F1
#
_entry.id   AF-A0A412WPX2-F1
#
_cell.length_a   1.000
_cell.length_b   1.000
_cell.length_c   1.000
_cell.angle_alpha   90.00
_cell.angle_beta   90.00
_cell.angle_gamma   90.00
#
_symmetry.space_group_name_H-M   'P 1'
#
loop_
_entity.id
_entity.type
_entity.pdbx_description
1 polymer ?
#
loop_
_entity_poly.entity_id
_entity_poly.type
_entity_poly.pdbx_seq_one_letter_code
_entity_poly.pdbx_strand_id
1 'polypeptide(L)'
;MAEYYINNTPISQFGIIPTKSNGNIAISGCFNLPKRKGTTYYDWVTDNSVEPYVESEDMDFDSRDISITGNIVSDSDSSLPLINDFMNELPELFTLSCKWGSWSVKCKSTTIETFTKSACKITIKFIEPLVNLSGTLPSPTENGEIDGYKWTSFGLYLKEISNYQGIGAPKSLSTTQNPSYSLYSKGGQEKTEITVSGMIIAENTEQFKERIKSLYALFGKAGIRTINYREREIKCFCTNGFSVQNVFSIGKVYADFSCKLIVISNERI
;
A
#
# COMPACT_ATOMS: atom_id res chain seq x y z
N MET A 1 -25.02 -8.91 -2.00
CA MET A 1 -24.06 -8.02 -1.31
C MET A 1 -23.07 -8.91 -0.56
N ALA A 2 -21.78 -8.58 -0.47
CA ALA A 2 -20.88 -9.36 0.39
C ALA A 2 -21.18 -9.02 1.86
N GLU A 3 -21.24 -10.03 2.72
CA GLU A 3 -21.34 -9.83 4.17
C GLU A 3 -19.93 -9.64 4.77
N TYR A 4 -19.86 -8.82 5.82
CA TYR A 4 -18.63 -8.49 6.54
C TYR A 4 -18.87 -8.75 8.03
N TYR A 5 -17.84 -9.28 8.68
CA TYR A 5 -17.91 -9.72 10.06
C TYR A 5 -16.83 -9.03 10.89
N ILE A 6 -17.23 -8.58 12.08
CA ILE A 6 -16.32 -8.13 13.13
C ILE A 6 -16.44 -9.16 14.25
N ASN A 7 -15.36 -9.87 14.53
CA ASN A 7 -15.27 -10.93 15.53
C ASN A 7 -16.37 -12.02 15.38
N ASN A 8 -16.58 -12.50 14.13
CA ASN A 8 -17.63 -13.44 13.74
C ASN A 8 -19.08 -12.89 13.84
N THR A 9 -19.27 -11.64 14.24
CA THR A 9 -20.57 -10.95 14.25
C THR A 9 -20.77 -10.20 12.93
N PRO A 10 -21.80 -10.51 12.13
CA PRO A 10 -22.05 -9.80 10.89
C PRO A 10 -22.50 -8.37 11.16
N ILE A 11 -21.93 -7.40 10.45
CA ILE A 11 -22.24 -5.98 10.68
C ILE A 11 -23.68 -5.61 10.31
N SER A 12 -24.34 -6.45 9.52
CA SER A 12 -25.75 -6.35 9.17
C SER A 12 -26.67 -6.45 10.41
N GLN A 13 -26.24 -7.10 11.49
CA GLN A 13 -26.99 -7.15 12.76
C GLN A 13 -27.15 -5.78 13.42
N PHE A 14 -26.25 -4.83 13.12
CA PHE A 14 -26.33 -3.45 13.60
C PHE A 14 -27.00 -2.52 12.58
N GLY A 15 -27.76 -3.05 11.61
CA GLY A 15 -28.41 -2.25 10.57
C GLY A 15 -27.44 -1.64 9.54
N ILE A 16 -26.17 -2.05 9.52
CA ILE A 16 -25.16 -1.50 8.61
C ILE A 16 -25.25 -2.19 7.26
N ILE A 17 -25.52 -1.41 6.23
CA ILE A 17 -25.50 -1.81 4.83
C ILE A 17 -24.14 -1.40 4.26
N PRO A 18 -23.25 -2.35 3.92
CA PRO A 18 -21.91 -2.01 3.41
C PRO A 18 -21.99 -1.20 2.11
N THR A 19 -21.26 -0.10 1.99
CA THR A 19 -21.29 0.75 0.78
C THR A 19 -19.98 0.73 0.03
N LYS A 20 -20.04 1.01 -1.27
CA LYS A 20 -18.86 1.02 -2.14
C LYS A 20 -17.88 2.11 -1.69
N SER A 21 -16.73 1.71 -1.17
CA SER A 21 -15.67 2.61 -0.65
C SER A 21 -14.34 2.44 -1.34
N ASN A 22 -14.11 1.30 -1.99
CA ASN A 22 -12.90 1.01 -2.75
C ASN A 22 -13.26 0.34 -4.08
N GLY A 23 -13.70 1.11 -5.07
CA GLY A 23 -14.30 0.57 -6.28
C GLY A 23 -15.73 0.10 -6.04
N ASN A 24 -16.01 -1.21 -6.13
CA ASN A 24 -17.33 -1.78 -5.85
C ASN A 24 -17.43 -2.60 -4.56
N ILE A 25 -16.40 -2.56 -3.71
CA ILE A 25 -16.37 -3.23 -2.40
C ILE A 25 -16.38 -2.21 -1.25
N ALA A 26 -16.75 -2.67 -0.05
CA ALA A 26 -16.92 -1.81 1.12
C ALA A 26 -15.69 -1.73 2.04
N ILE A 27 -14.69 -2.57 1.77
CA ILE A 27 -13.42 -2.61 2.51
C ILE A 27 -12.29 -1.98 1.71
N SER A 28 -11.48 -1.15 2.36
CA SER A 28 -10.32 -0.48 1.76
C SER A 28 -9.04 -0.76 2.55
N GLY A 29 -7.89 -0.60 1.91
CA GLY A 29 -6.56 -0.78 2.53
C GLY A 29 -6.12 -2.23 2.76
N CYS A 30 -7.06 -3.19 2.79
CA CYS A 30 -6.80 -4.61 3.11
C CYS A 30 -5.87 -5.37 2.15
N PHE A 31 -5.54 -4.79 0.99
CA PHE A 31 -4.62 -5.37 0.01
C PHE A 31 -3.29 -4.61 -0.10
N ASN A 32 -3.10 -3.53 0.67
CA ASN A 32 -1.87 -2.75 0.60
C ASN A 32 -0.70 -3.52 1.21
N LEU A 33 0.50 -3.28 0.67
CA LEU A 33 1.74 -3.54 1.37
C LEU A 33 2.02 -2.31 2.26
N PRO A 34 2.20 -2.46 3.58
CA PRO A 34 2.54 -1.34 4.45
C PRO A 34 3.85 -0.67 4.05
N LYS A 35 4.05 0.56 4.51
CA LYS A 35 5.38 1.17 4.51
C LYS A 35 6.31 0.39 5.43
N ARG A 36 7.62 0.53 5.22
CA ARG A 36 8.63 0.02 6.14
C ARG A 36 8.72 0.87 7.42
N LYS A 37 9.13 0.26 8.53
CA LYS A 37 9.38 0.93 9.82
C LYS A 37 10.83 1.40 9.90
N GLY A 38 11.08 2.36 10.79
CA GLY A 38 12.42 2.85 11.09
C GLY A 38 13.07 3.62 9.94
N THR A 39 14.39 3.72 9.98
CA THR A 39 15.20 4.33 8.92
C THR A 39 15.38 3.32 7.80
N THR A 40 14.98 3.66 6.58
CA THR A 40 15.04 2.73 5.42
C THR A 40 16.17 2.99 4.44
N TYR A 41 16.81 4.13 4.55
CA TYR A 41 17.97 4.53 3.76
C TYR A 41 18.65 5.73 4.42
N TYR A 42 19.90 5.97 4.06
CA TYR A 42 20.61 7.19 4.38
C TYR A 42 20.80 8.06 3.13
N ASP A 43 20.56 9.36 3.26
CA ASP A 43 20.64 10.32 2.14
C ASP A 43 21.91 11.16 2.30
N TRP A 44 22.98 10.76 1.61
CA TRP A 44 24.28 11.40 1.68
C TRP A 44 24.24 12.79 1.03
N VAL A 45 24.61 13.84 1.77
CA VAL A 45 24.55 15.22 1.25
C VAL A 45 25.47 15.43 0.04
N THR A 46 26.57 14.69 -0.02
CA THR A 46 27.59 14.80 -1.08
C THR A 46 27.35 13.87 -2.26
N ASP A 47 26.55 12.81 -2.11
CA ASP A 47 26.42 11.78 -3.13
C ASP A 47 25.13 11.96 -3.94
N ASN A 48 25.18 11.55 -5.20
CA ASN A 48 24.05 11.54 -6.13
C ASN A 48 23.05 10.40 -5.86
N SER A 49 23.19 9.70 -4.73
CA SER A 49 22.35 8.57 -4.38
C SER A 49 22.08 8.47 -2.89
N VAL A 50 21.20 7.53 -2.57
CA VAL A 50 20.90 7.10 -1.20
C VAL A 50 21.54 5.74 -0.97
N GLU A 51 21.92 5.48 0.27
CA GLU A 51 22.35 4.16 0.72
C GLU A 51 21.12 3.39 1.21
N PRO A 52 20.67 2.35 0.48
CA PRO A 52 19.48 1.60 0.84
C PRO A 52 19.78 0.60 1.97
N TYR A 53 18.96 0.60 3.01
CA TYR A 53 18.98 -0.48 4.01
C TYR A 53 17.98 -1.53 3.55
N VAL A 54 18.44 -2.57 2.88
CA VAL A 54 17.58 -3.58 2.23
C VAL A 54 18.00 -5.00 2.59
N GLU A 55 18.86 -5.17 3.59
CA GLU A 55 19.17 -6.48 4.13
C GLU A 55 17.95 -7.05 4.87
N SER A 56 17.88 -8.37 5.03
CA SER A 56 16.71 -9.01 5.65
C SER A 56 16.42 -8.50 7.06
N GLU A 57 17.45 -8.09 7.80
CA GLU A 57 17.35 -7.55 9.16
C GLU A 57 16.78 -6.12 9.18
N ASP A 58 16.88 -5.38 8.07
CA ASP A 58 16.33 -4.02 7.94
C ASP A 58 14.89 -4.02 7.40
N MET A 59 14.39 -5.17 6.94
CA MET A 59 13.14 -5.29 6.21
C MET A 59 11.93 -5.50 7.13
N ASP A 60 11.67 -4.50 7.98
CA ASP A 60 10.49 -4.47 8.84
C ASP A 60 9.37 -3.58 8.28
N PHE A 61 8.13 -4.08 8.36
CA PHE A 61 6.94 -3.40 7.85
C PHE A 61 6.07 -2.82 8.96
N ASP A 62 5.45 -1.67 8.66
CA ASP A 62 4.49 -1.00 9.52
C ASP A 62 3.15 -1.75 9.56
N SER A 63 2.30 -1.33 10.48
CA SER A 63 0.92 -1.80 10.53
C SER A 63 0.14 -1.36 9.27
N ARG A 64 -0.89 -2.14 8.92
CA ARG A 64 -1.78 -1.84 7.78
C ARG A 64 -3.06 -1.19 8.27
N ASP A 65 -3.37 -0.01 7.73
CA ASP A 65 -4.69 0.60 7.90
C ASP A 65 -5.71 -0.11 7.01
N ILE A 66 -6.82 -0.53 7.60
CA ILE A 66 -7.97 -1.13 6.92
C ILE A 66 -9.21 -0.33 7.29
N SER A 67 -10.15 -0.12 6.37
CA SER A 67 -11.42 0.53 6.71
C SER A 67 -12.60 -0.19 6.09
N ILE A 68 -13.73 -0.16 6.80
CA ILE A 68 -15.03 -0.56 6.27
C ILE A 68 -15.96 0.64 6.32
N THR A 69 -16.72 0.85 5.26
CA THR A 69 -17.74 1.90 5.19
C THR A 69 -19.11 1.29 4.91
N GLY A 70 -20.13 1.80 5.59
CA GLY A 70 -21.51 1.40 5.37
C GLY A 70 -22.48 2.52 5.70
N ASN A 71 -23.75 2.32 5.36
CA ASN A 71 -24.84 3.21 5.70
C ASN A 71 -25.77 2.50 6.68
N ILE A 72 -26.30 3.25 7.63
CA ILE A 72 -27.45 2.85 8.45
C ILE A 72 -28.62 3.70 7.97
N VAL A 73 -29.75 3.07 7.63
CA VAL A 73 -30.92 3.75 7.06
C VAL A 73 -32.15 3.47 7.92
N SER A 74 -32.84 4.53 8.30
CA SER A 74 -34.11 4.51 9.04
C SER A 74 -34.05 3.96 10.47
N ASP A 75 -32.87 3.82 11.08
CA ASP A 75 -32.73 3.39 12.48
C ASP A 75 -31.36 3.75 13.11
N SER A 76 -30.76 4.88 12.73
CA SER A 76 -29.44 5.28 13.25
C SER A 76 -29.42 5.48 14.77
N ASP A 77 -30.51 5.99 15.36
CA ASP A 77 -30.59 6.27 16.80
C ASP A 77 -30.49 4.99 17.65
N SER A 78 -31.05 3.87 17.17
CA SER A 78 -30.97 2.57 17.86
C SER A 78 -29.71 1.79 17.48
N SER A 79 -29.27 1.89 16.23
CA SER A 79 -28.15 1.10 15.70
C SER A 79 -26.78 1.58 16.17
N LEU A 80 -26.59 2.90 16.29
CA LEU A 80 -25.29 3.49 16.65
C LEU A 80 -24.83 3.12 18.08
N PRO A 81 -25.69 3.16 19.12
CA PRO A 81 -25.34 2.66 20.45
C PRO A 81 -24.97 1.18 20.43
N LEU A 82 -25.74 0.33 19.74
CA LEU A 82 -25.50 -1.11 19.69
C LEU A 82 -24.12 -1.46 19.12
N ILE A 83 -23.72 -0.83 18.01
CA ILE A 83 -22.38 -1.07 17.48
C ILE A 83 -21.30 -0.47 18.39
N ASN A 84 -21.54 0.69 19.01
CA ASN A 84 -20.57 1.28 19.91
C ASN A 84 -20.30 0.40 21.13
N ASP A 85 -21.35 -0.13 21.76
CA ASP A 85 -21.25 -1.04 22.89
C ASP A 85 -20.54 -2.33 22.50
N PHE A 86 -20.93 -2.93 21.37
CA PHE A 86 -20.25 -4.10 20.82
C PHE A 86 -18.76 -3.85 20.59
N MET A 87 -18.40 -2.72 19.98
CA MET A 87 -17.00 -2.36 19.70
C MET A 87 -16.18 -2.14 20.98
N ASN A 88 -16.79 -1.69 22.07
CA ASN A 88 -16.14 -1.50 23.36
C ASN A 88 -15.91 -2.82 24.12
N GLU A 89 -16.71 -3.85 23.84
CA GLU A 89 -16.58 -5.18 24.42
C GLU A 89 -15.56 -6.06 23.69
N LEU A 90 -15.08 -5.63 22.51
CA LEU A 90 -14.12 -6.39 21.74
C LEU A 90 -12.76 -6.49 22.47
N PRO A 91 -12.07 -7.63 22.36
CA PRO A 91 -10.68 -7.75 22.83
C PRO A 91 -9.75 -6.80 22.06
N GLU A 92 -8.52 -6.60 22.56
CA GLU A 92 -7.54 -5.72 21.92
C GLU A 92 -7.30 -6.09 20.44
N LEU A 93 -7.22 -7.39 20.15
CA LEU A 93 -7.15 -7.93 18.79
C LEU A 93 -8.34 -8.85 18.53
N PHE A 94 -9.06 -8.57 17.45
CA PHE A 94 -10.19 -9.36 16.98
C PHE A 94 -10.09 -9.62 15.48
N THR A 95 -10.94 -10.52 14.99
CA THR A 95 -10.94 -10.89 13.57
C THR A 95 -11.88 -9.99 12.77
N LEU A 96 -11.36 -9.30 11.76
CA LEU A 96 -12.16 -8.71 10.69
C LEU A 96 -12.17 -9.69 9.53
N SER A 97 -13.34 -10.07 9.00
CA SER A 97 -13.39 -11.02 7.89
C SER A 97 -14.51 -10.73 6.89
N CYS A 98 -14.29 -11.14 5.65
CA CYS A 98 -15.28 -11.16 4.57
C CYS A 98 -14.78 -12.09 3.45
N LYS A 99 -15.49 -12.16 2.32
CA LYS A 99 -15.06 -12.97 1.15
C LYS A 99 -13.63 -12.66 0.64
N TRP A 100 -13.13 -11.46 0.91
CA TRP A 100 -11.82 -10.97 0.44
C TRP A 100 -10.65 -11.41 1.32
N GLY A 101 -10.90 -11.84 2.55
CA GLY A 101 -9.86 -12.21 3.48
C GLY A 101 -10.30 -12.13 4.93
N SER A 102 -9.34 -12.43 5.80
CA SER A 102 -9.48 -12.36 7.25
C SER A 102 -8.23 -11.71 7.81
N TRP A 103 -8.40 -10.76 8.72
CA TRP A 103 -7.35 -9.92 9.27
C TRP A 103 -7.48 -9.87 10.79
N SER A 104 -6.37 -10.00 11.51
CA SER A 104 -6.31 -9.76 12.94
C SER A 104 -6.07 -8.27 13.17
N VAL A 105 -7.07 -7.57 13.69
CA VAL A 105 -7.06 -6.11 13.74
C VAL A 105 -7.44 -5.58 15.10
N LYS A 106 -7.13 -4.30 15.33
CA LYS A 106 -7.69 -3.49 16.41
C LYS A 106 -8.44 -2.29 15.86
N CYS A 107 -9.44 -1.81 16.60
CA CYS A 107 -10.14 -0.59 16.24
C CYS A 107 -9.22 0.62 16.40
N LYS A 108 -9.17 1.49 15.38
CA LYS A 108 -8.42 2.77 15.41
C LYS A 108 -9.36 3.93 15.71
N SER A 109 -10.48 3.98 14.98
CA SER A 109 -11.46 5.06 15.10
C SER A 109 -12.74 4.69 14.36
N THR A 110 -13.86 5.19 14.87
CA THR A 110 -15.15 5.17 14.17
C THR A 110 -15.56 6.59 13.83
N THR A 111 -15.96 6.84 12.58
CA THR A 111 -16.44 8.14 12.10
C THR A 111 -17.86 8.00 11.60
N ILE A 112 -18.73 8.94 12.00
CA ILE A 112 -20.14 8.96 11.64
C ILE A 112 -20.43 10.27 10.90
N GLU A 113 -20.95 10.15 9.69
CA GLU A 113 -21.42 11.26 8.85
C GLU A 113 -22.95 11.17 8.76
N THR A 114 -23.66 12.05 9.46
CA THR A 114 -25.13 12.04 9.49
C THR A 114 -25.70 12.77 8.27
N PHE A 115 -26.63 12.13 7.55
CA PHE A 115 -27.34 12.76 6.43
C PHE A 115 -28.71 13.30 6.87
N THR A 116 -29.42 12.51 7.67
CA THR A 116 -30.72 12.85 8.26
C THR A 116 -30.77 12.32 9.69
N LYS A 117 -31.84 12.62 10.44
CA LYS A 117 -32.00 12.11 11.80
C LYS A 117 -31.93 10.58 11.90
N SER A 118 -32.35 9.86 10.85
CA SER A 118 -32.44 8.41 10.85
C SER A 118 -31.47 7.72 9.88
N ALA A 119 -30.65 8.49 9.15
CA ALA A 119 -29.70 7.96 8.19
C ALA A 119 -28.31 8.55 8.36
N CYS A 120 -27.32 7.68 8.51
CA CYS A 120 -25.92 8.07 8.60
C CYS A 120 -25.02 7.11 7.81
N LYS A 121 -23.84 7.59 7.47
CA LYS A 121 -22.73 6.79 6.97
C LYS A 121 -21.74 6.57 8.11
N ILE A 122 -21.41 5.32 8.35
CA ILE A 122 -20.43 4.89 9.34
C ILE A 122 -19.17 4.41 8.61
N THR A 123 -18.01 4.89 9.06
CA THR A 123 -16.70 4.39 8.62
C THR A 123 -15.92 3.94 9.84
N ILE A 124 -15.59 2.66 9.89
CA ILE A 124 -14.77 2.07 10.95
C ILE A 124 -13.38 1.85 10.39
N LYS A 125 -12.37 2.44 11.02
CA LYS A 125 -10.96 2.27 10.68
C LYS A 125 -10.31 1.32 11.68
N PHE A 126 -9.52 0.41 11.14
CA PHE A 126 -8.81 -0.62 11.86
C PHE A 126 -7.32 -0.54 11.55
N ILE A 127 -6.52 -1.07 12.46
CA ILE A 127 -5.09 -1.30 12.27
C ILE A 127 -4.84 -2.80 12.38
N GLU A 128 -4.21 -3.40 11.37
CA GLU A 128 -3.63 -4.73 11.45
C GLU A 128 -2.15 -4.59 11.85
N PRO A 129 -1.78 -4.89 13.10
CA PRO A 129 -0.43 -4.65 13.59
C PRO A 129 0.60 -5.63 13.02
N LEU A 130 0.18 -6.87 12.75
CA LEU A 130 1.03 -7.94 12.22
C LEU A 130 0.45 -8.41 10.90
N VAL A 131 0.98 -7.86 9.81
CA VAL A 131 0.47 -8.10 8.47
C VAL A 131 1.10 -9.38 7.92
N ASN A 132 0.26 -10.30 7.44
CA ASN A 132 0.77 -11.48 6.75
C ASN A 132 1.18 -11.12 5.31
N LEU A 133 2.49 -10.97 5.09
CA LEU A 133 3.10 -10.65 3.80
C LEU A 133 3.65 -11.88 3.07
N SER A 134 3.22 -13.09 3.44
CA SER A 134 3.63 -14.31 2.76
C SER A 134 3.00 -14.44 1.37
N GLY A 135 3.78 -15.01 0.45
CA GLY A 135 3.35 -15.31 -0.91
C GLY A 135 4.42 -16.08 -1.67
N THR A 136 4.05 -16.64 -2.81
CA THR A 136 4.96 -17.36 -3.70
C THR A 136 5.26 -16.51 -4.92
N LEU A 137 6.55 -16.36 -5.24
CA LEU A 137 6.95 -15.75 -6.51
C LEU A 137 6.58 -16.69 -7.67
N PRO A 138 6.17 -16.13 -8.82
CA PRO A 138 5.99 -16.93 -10.04
C PRO A 138 7.35 -17.43 -10.54
N SER A 139 7.34 -18.30 -11.56
CA SER A 139 8.58 -18.74 -12.19
C SER A 139 9.27 -17.57 -12.92
N PRO A 140 10.61 -17.46 -12.84
CA PRO A 140 11.38 -16.50 -13.62
C PRO A 140 11.20 -16.70 -15.13
N THR A 141 11.53 -15.66 -15.89
CA THR A 141 11.40 -15.59 -17.35
C THR A 141 12.66 -15.02 -17.98
N GLU A 142 13.01 -15.47 -19.19
CA GLU A 142 14.22 -15.00 -19.89
C GLU A 142 14.21 -13.50 -20.25
N ASN A 143 13.01 -12.92 -20.45
CA ASN A 143 12.80 -11.50 -20.74
C ASN A 143 12.08 -10.81 -19.56
N GLY A 144 12.72 -10.84 -18.39
CA GLY A 144 12.16 -10.25 -17.17
C GLY A 144 12.12 -8.73 -17.18
N GLU A 145 11.00 -8.19 -16.72
CA GLU A 145 10.74 -6.74 -16.60
C GLU A 145 11.05 -6.23 -15.18
N ILE A 146 10.98 -7.09 -14.16
CA ILE A 146 11.44 -6.83 -12.79
C ILE A 146 12.09 -8.09 -12.21
N ASP A 147 13.35 -8.03 -11.80
CA ASP A 147 14.11 -9.15 -11.19
C ASP A 147 14.01 -10.49 -11.92
N GLY A 148 13.93 -10.45 -13.26
CA GLY A 148 13.75 -11.67 -14.07
C GLY A 148 12.29 -12.13 -14.24
N TYR A 149 11.30 -11.42 -13.69
CA TYR A 149 9.88 -11.72 -13.83
C TYR A 149 9.18 -10.75 -14.78
N LYS A 150 8.14 -11.21 -15.48
CA LYS A 150 7.19 -10.31 -16.17
C LYS A 150 6.14 -9.78 -15.21
N TRP A 151 5.74 -8.51 -15.35
CA TRP A 151 4.66 -7.90 -14.56
C TRP A 151 3.34 -8.69 -14.67
N THR A 152 3.05 -9.20 -15.87
CA THR A 152 1.85 -10.00 -16.15
C THR A 152 1.82 -11.34 -15.42
N SER A 153 2.97 -11.86 -14.96
CA SER A 153 3.03 -13.07 -14.12
C SER A 153 2.44 -12.83 -12.73
N PHE A 154 2.49 -11.58 -12.25
CA PHE A 154 1.79 -11.13 -11.05
C PHE A 154 0.37 -10.66 -11.36
N GLY A 155 -0.07 -10.78 -12.61
CA GLY A 155 -1.33 -10.22 -13.07
C GLY A 155 -1.37 -8.69 -13.16
N LEU A 156 -0.22 -8.03 -13.07
CA LEU A 156 -0.09 -6.59 -13.14
C LEU A 156 0.15 -6.18 -14.60
N TYR A 157 -0.80 -5.45 -15.16
CA TYR A 157 -0.68 -4.82 -16.47
C TYR A 157 -0.22 -3.39 -16.26
N LEU A 158 1.05 -3.15 -16.59
CA LEU A 158 1.70 -1.87 -16.40
C LEU A 158 1.03 -0.80 -17.26
N LYS A 159 0.63 0.31 -16.63
CA LYS A 159 0.18 1.53 -17.33
C LYS A 159 1.38 2.39 -17.69
N GLU A 160 2.20 2.70 -16.69
CA GLU A 160 3.42 3.48 -16.86
C GLU A 160 4.36 3.32 -15.65
N ILE A 161 5.63 3.63 -15.88
CA ILE A 161 6.59 3.98 -14.84
C ILE A 161 6.88 5.47 -14.99
N SER A 162 6.32 6.29 -14.09
CA SER A 162 6.49 7.73 -14.15
C SER A 162 7.85 8.15 -13.61
N ASN A 163 8.36 9.28 -14.10
CA ASN A 163 9.64 9.87 -13.70
C ASN A 163 10.88 8.97 -13.89
N TYR A 164 10.80 7.93 -14.73
CA TYR A 164 11.92 7.00 -15.00
C TYR A 164 13.14 7.66 -15.66
N GLN A 165 13.00 8.86 -16.21
CA GLN A 165 14.09 9.68 -16.76
C GLN A 165 14.40 10.89 -15.87
N GLY A 166 13.77 10.97 -14.69
CA GLY A 166 13.94 12.06 -13.76
C GLY A 166 15.37 12.15 -13.23
N ILE A 167 15.86 13.38 -13.13
CA ILE A 167 17.15 13.69 -12.54
C ILE A 167 16.87 14.54 -11.29
N GLY A 168 17.44 14.14 -10.16
CA GLY A 168 17.29 14.86 -8.90
C GLY A 168 17.85 16.27 -8.96
N ALA A 169 17.19 17.19 -8.25
CA ALA A 169 17.73 18.54 -8.08
C ALA A 169 19.05 18.51 -7.29
N PRO A 170 19.99 19.44 -7.51
CA PRO A 170 21.20 19.54 -6.70
C PRO A 170 20.87 19.82 -5.23
N LYS A 171 21.49 19.08 -4.32
CA LYS A 171 21.43 19.29 -2.86
C LYS A 171 22.18 20.56 -2.48
N SER A 172 21.66 21.24 -1.46
CA SER A 172 22.35 22.38 -0.86
C SER A 172 23.41 21.90 0.14
N LEU A 173 24.58 22.53 0.10
CA LEU A 173 25.60 22.39 1.14
C LEU A 173 25.57 23.63 2.03
N SER A 174 25.35 23.44 3.33
CA SER A 174 25.56 24.49 4.31
C SER A 174 27.07 24.70 4.50
N THR A 175 27.64 25.70 3.82
CA THR A 175 29.05 26.07 3.98
C THR A 175 29.16 27.43 4.67
N THR A 176 30.13 27.57 5.58
CA THR A 176 30.49 28.89 6.12
C THR A 176 31.28 29.63 5.04
N GLN A 177 30.64 30.58 4.37
CA GLN A 177 31.24 31.35 3.29
C GLN A 177 31.75 32.69 3.78
N ASN A 178 32.76 33.22 3.09
CA ASN A 178 33.25 34.57 3.31
C ASN A 178 32.11 35.58 2.99
N PRO A 179 31.81 36.56 3.86
CA PRO A 179 30.73 37.52 3.61
C PRO A 179 30.96 38.42 2.38
N SER A 180 32.19 38.50 1.85
CA SER A 180 32.54 39.30 0.68
C SER A 180 32.38 38.59 -0.67
N TYR A 181 32.18 37.26 -0.70
CA TYR A 181 31.89 36.51 -1.92
C TYR A 181 31.22 35.15 -1.61
N SER A 182 30.26 34.75 -2.44
CA SER A 182 29.68 33.41 -2.36
C SER A 182 30.33 32.45 -3.35
N LEU A 183 30.81 31.31 -2.86
CA LEU A 183 31.24 30.19 -3.71
C LEU A 183 30.08 29.23 -3.88
N TYR A 184 29.72 28.91 -5.12
CA TYR A 184 28.65 27.96 -5.38
C TYR A 184 29.07 26.55 -4.95
N SER A 185 28.56 26.09 -3.80
CA SER A 185 28.80 24.74 -3.27
C SER A 185 27.62 23.85 -3.62
N LYS A 186 27.78 22.95 -4.58
CA LYS A 186 26.79 21.92 -4.91
C LYS A 186 27.06 20.67 -4.08
N GLY A 187 26.06 20.17 -3.37
CA GLY A 187 26.07 18.80 -2.87
C GLY A 187 25.84 17.82 -4.02
N GLY A 188 25.56 16.56 -3.66
CA GLY A 188 25.09 15.57 -4.61
C GLY A 188 23.69 15.90 -5.15
N GLN A 189 23.05 14.97 -5.84
CA GLN A 189 21.66 15.09 -6.28
C GLN A 189 20.69 14.53 -5.24
N GLU A 190 19.53 15.19 -5.10
CA GLU A 190 18.35 14.67 -4.42
C GLU A 190 17.96 13.32 -5.00
N LYS A 191 17.42 12.44 -4.16
CA LYS A 191 16.99 11.13 -4.62
C LYS A 191 15.93 11.23 -5.72
N THR A 192 16.05 10.40 -6.75
CA THR A 192 15.00 10.23 -7.75
C THR A 192 13.99 9.20 -7.26
N GLU A 193 12.71 9.55 -7.34
CA GLU A 193 11.61 8.61 -7.10
C GLU A 193 10.89 8.29 -8.41
N ILE A 194 10.57 7.02 -8.63
CA ILE A 194 9.70 6.57 -9.72
C ILE A 194 8.40 6.04 -9.14
N THR A 195 7.33 6.08 -9.94
CA THR A 195 6.07 5.41 -9.57
C THR A 195 5.70 4.38 -10.61
N VAL A 196 5.65 3.12 -10.19
CA VAL A 196 5.13 2.01 -10.99
C VAL A 196 3.62 1.99 -10.81
N SER A 197 2.87 2.15 -11.90
CA SER A 197 1.41 2.16 -11.87
C SER A 197 0.83 1.21 -12.93
N GLY A 198 -0.30 0.61 -12.61
CA GLY A 198 -0.94 -0.35 -13.50
C GLY A 198 -2.25 -0.87 -12.95
N MET A 199 -2.77 -1.91 -13.59
CA MET A 199 -4.00 -2.58 -13.19
C MET A 199 -3.74 -4.07 -12.94
N ILE A 200 -4.22 -4.57 -11.81
CA ILE A 200 -4.23 -5.99 -11.48
C ILE A 200 -5.51 -6.60 -12.03
N ILE A 201 -5.42 -7.65 -12.85
CA ILE A 201 -6.58 -8.24 -13.54
C ILE A 201 -6.67 -9.74 -13.32
N ALA A 202 -7.48 -10.23 -12.39
CA ALA A 202 -7.64 -11.65 -12.10
C ALA A 202 -8.99 -12.21 -12.57
N GLU A 203 -9.05 -13.50 -12.87
CA GLU A 203 -10.28 -14.20 -13.29
C GLU A 203 -11.30 -14.32 -12.15
N ASN A 204 -10.83 -14.46 -10.91
CA ASN A 204 -11.69 -14.62 -9.73
C ASN A 204 -11.01 -14.08 -8.47
N THR A 205 -11.71 -14.18 -7.32
CA THR A 205 -11.25 -13.63 -6.04
C THR A 205 -10.05 -14.38 -5.48
N GLU A 206 -9.99 -15.69 -5.68
CA GLU A 206 -8.90 -16.57 -5.25
C GLU A 206 -7.60 -16.18 -5.95
N GLN A 207 -7.63 -16.14 -7.28
CA GLN A 207 -6.48 -15.74 -8.10
C GLN A 207 -6.06 -14.29 -7.80
N PHE A 208 -7.01 -13.40 -7.54
CA PHE A 208 -6.70 -12.03 -7.14
C PHE A 208 -5.88 -12.01 -5.84
N LYS A 209 -6.33 -12.74 -4.80
CA LYS A 209 -5.62 -12.85 -3.52
C LYS A 209 -4.21 -13.43 -3.69
N GLU A 210 -4.06 -14.46 -4.52
CA GLU A 210 -2.75 -15.06 -4.83
C GLU A 210 -1.80 -14.05 -5.48
N ARG A 211 -2.28 -13.30 -6.48
CA ARG A 211 -1.50 -12.27 -7.17
C ARG A 211 -1.05 -11.14 -6.24
N ILE A 212 -1.93 -10.69 -5.35
CA ILE A 212 -1.57 -9.73 -4.30
C ILE A 212 -0.47 -10.30 -3.40
N LYS A 213 -0.58 -11.55 -2.97
CA LYS A 213 0.46 -12.21 -2.16
C LYS A 213 1.79 -12.35 -2.91
N SER A 214 1.77 -12.66 -4.20
CA SER A 214 2.99 -12.68 -5.02
C SER A 214 3.64 -11.28 -5.12
N LEU A 215 2.84 -10.21 -5.18
CA LEU A 215 3.35 -8.84 -5.12
C LEU A 215 3.92 -8.51 -3.73
N TYR A 216 3.32 -8.98 -2.63
CA TYR A 216 3.94 -8.88 -1.30
C TYR A 216 5.30 -9.58 -1.26
N ALA A 217 5.39 -10.78 -1.82
CA ALA A 217 6.64 -11.52 -1.88
C ALA A 217 7.70 -10.80 -2.74
N LEU A 218 7.32 -10.10 -3.81
CA LEU A 218 8.25 -9.34 -4.66
C LEU A 218 8.77 -8.08 -3.97
N PHE A 219 7.85 -7.21 -3.53
CA PHE A 219 8.20 -5.91 -2.96
C PHE A 219 8.61 -5.97 -1.48
N GLY A 220 8.28 -7.07 -0.80
CA GLY A 220 8.73 -7.39 0.55
C GLY A 220 10.07 -8.11 0.63
N LYS A 221 10.65 -8.53 -0.51
CA LYS A 221 11.92 -9.25 -0.55
C LYS A 221 13.11 -8.34 -0.26
N ALA A 222 14.03 -8.82 0.57
CA ALA A 222 15.31 -8.18 0.82
C ALA A 222 16.12 -7.98 -0.48
N GLY A 223 16.84 -6.87 -0.54
CA GLY A 223 17.70 -6.45 -1.65
C GLY A 223 17.05 -5.44 -2.59
N ILE A 224 17.87 -4.93 -3.50
CA ILE A 224 17.48 -3.99 -4.55
C ILE A 224 16.64 -4.71 -5.61
N ARG A 225 15.64 -4.02 -6.16
CA ARG A 225 14.86 -4.45 -7.32
C ARG A 225 15.47 -3.86 -8.59
N THR A 226 15.56 -4.65 -9.64
CA THR A 226 16.01 -4.23 -10.97
C THR A 226 14.84 -4.25 -11.95
N ILE A 227 14.47 -3.09 -12.47
CA ILE A 227 13.38 -2.93 -13.44
C ILE A 227 13.96 -2.64 -14.82
N ASN A 228 13.53 -3.39 -15.83
CA ASN A 228 13.83 -3.14 -17.24
C ASN A 228 12.64 -2.43 -17.88
N TYR A 229 12.81 -1.16 -18.25
CA TYR A 229 11.75 -0.36 -18.85
C TYR A 229 12.28 0.54 -19.96
N ARG A 230 11.73 0.37 -21.17
CA ARG A 230 12.12 1.12 -22.38
C ARG A 230 13.64 1.12 -22.60
N GLU A 231 14.23 -0.09 -22.60
CA GLU A 231 15.67 -0.32 -22.80
C GLU A 231 16.58 0.31 -21.72
N ARG A 232 16.01 0.69 -20.58
CA ARG A 232 16.76 1.17 -19.41
C ARG A 232 16.62 0.22 -18.24
N GLU A 233 17.75 -0.09 -17.63
CA GLU A 233 17.81 -0.76 -16.33
C GLU A 233 17.68 0.31 -15.22
N ILE A 234 16.75 0.08 -14.29
CA ILE A 234 16.49 0.95 -13.15
C ILE A 234 16.63 0.13 -11.87
N LYS A 235 17.65 0.46 -11.07
CA LYS A 235 17.83 -0.13 -9.74
C LYS A 235 17.09 0.69 -8.71
N CYS A 236 16.25 0.06 -7.91
CA CYS A 236 15.37 0.75 -6.99
C CYS A 236 14.96 -0.11 -5.80
N PHE A 237 14.33 0.50 -4.80
CA PHE A 237 13.82 -0.20 -3.63
C PHE A 237 12.53 0.43 -3.11
N CYS A 238 11.72 -0.38 -2.42
CA CYS A 238 10.43 0.02 -1.88
C CYS A 238 10.57 0.42 -0.40
N THR A 239 10.05 1.60 -0.06
CA THR A 239 10.01 2.11 1.32
C THR A 239 8.59 2.34 1.80
N ASN A 240 7.73 2.89 0.95
CA ASN A 240 6.35 3.25 1.30
C ASN A 240 5.32 2.13 1.07
N GLY A 241 5.78 0.94 0.67
CA GLY A 241 4.90 -0.13 0.24
C GLY A 241 4.18 0.19 -1.07
N PHE A 242 3.07 -0.49 -1.32
CA PHE A 242 2.22 -0.26 -2.48
C PHE A 242 0.75 -0.15 -2.05
N SER A 243 -0.03 0.57 -2.86
CA SER A 243 -1.47 0.68 -2.68
C SER A 243 -2.22 -0.09 -3.75
N VAL A 244 -3.34 -0.69 -3.33
CA VAL A 244 -4.31 -1.35 -4.19
C VAL A 244 -5.67 -0.71 -3.96
N GLN A 245 -6.18 -0.05 -4.99
CA GLN A 245 -7.38 0.77 -4.92
C GLN A 245 -8.36 0.39 -6.03
N ASN A 246 -9.58 0.94 -5.97
CA ASN A 246 -10.60 0.78 -6.98
C ASN A 246 -10.86 -0.69 -7.35
N VAL A 247 -11.12 -1.52 -6.35
CA VAL A 247 -11.33 -2.95 -6.55
C VAL A 247 -12.74 -3.19 -7.11
N PHE A 248 -12.83 -3.71 -8.33
CA PHE A 248 -14.07 -4.06 -9.01
C PHE A 248 -14.17 -5.57 -9.19
N SER A 249 -15.25 -6.17 -8.71
CA SER A 249 -15.60 -7.57 -8.95
C SER A 249 -16.85 -7.64 -9.86
N ILE A 250 -16.64 -7.85 -11.17
CA ILE A 250 -17.69 -7.93 -12.20
C ILE A 250 -17.27 -9.00 -13.22
N GLY A 251 -17.57 -10.27 -12.94
CA GLY A 251 -17.09 -11.42 -13.71
C GLY A 251 -15.60 -11.72 -13.43
N LYS A 252 -14.73 -10.73 -13.65
CA LYS A 252 -13.32 -10.71 -13.24
C LYS A 252 -13.10 -9.74 -12.07
N VAL A 253 -11.90 -9.76 -11.49
CA VAL A 253 -11.46 -8.80 -10.47
C VAL A 253 -10.42 -7.85 -11.06
N TYR A 254 -10.70 -6.56 -10.98
CA TYR A 254 -9.81 -5.47 -11.40
C TYR A 254 -9.44 -4.63 -10.19
N ALA A 255 -8.20 -4.15 -10.11
CA ALA A 255 -7.79 -3.17 -9.12
C ALA A 255 -6.66 -2.29 -9.66
N ASP A 256 -6.66 -1.03 -9.26
CA ASP A 256 -5.55 -0.13 -9.55
C ASP A 256 -4.39 -0.43 -8.59
N PHE A 257 -3.18 -0.44 -9.14
CA PHE A 257 -1.94 -0.64 -8.40
C PHE A 257 -1.05 0.59 -8.55
N SER A 258 -0.45 1.01 -7.44
CA SER A 258 0.58 2.05 -7.43
C SER A 258 1.65 1.75 -6.39
N CYS A 259 2.91 1.83 -6.80
CA CYS A 259 4.07 1.64 -5.93
C CYS A 259 5.12 2.71 -6.24
N LYS A 260 5.49 3.48 -5.23
CA LYS A 260 6.58 4.45 -5.32
C LYS A 260 7.88 3.78 -4.89
N LEU A 261 8.92 3.93 -5.70
CA LEU A 261 10.23 3.34 -5.48
C LEU A 261 11.31 4.43 -5.55
N ILE A 262 12.32 4.30 -4.70
CA ILE A 262 13.49 5.19 -4.73
C ILE A 262 14.54 4.56 -5.65
N VAL A 263 15.04 5.34 -6.61
CA VAL A 263 16.07 4.92 -7.55
C VAL A 263 17.45 5.08 -6.92
N ILE A 264 18.30 4.08 -7.15
CA ILE A 264 19.71 4.11 -6.79
C ILE A 264 20.48 4.49 -8.06
N SER A 265 21.23 5.58 -8.01
CA SER A 265 22.01 6.03 -9.16
C SER A 265 23.28 5.19 -9.23
N ASN A 266 23.62 4.73 -10.43
CA ASN A 266 24.78 3.85 -10.65
C ASN A 266 26.11 4.62 -10.72
N GLU A 267 26.14 5.93 -10.48
CA GLU A 267 27.29 6.78 -10.77
C GLU A 267 27.81 7.49 -9.52
N ARG A 268 28.79 6.86 -8.86
CA ARG A 268 29.89 7.60 -8.23
C ARG A 268 30.80 8.05 -9.37
N ILE A 269 30.64 9.29 -9.82
CA ILE A 269 31.68 10.01 -10.59
C ILE A 269 32.42 10.91 -9.60
#